data_AF-A0A820GL41-F1
#
_entry.id   AF-A0A820GL41-F1
#
_cell.length_a   1.000
_cell.length_b   1.000
_cell.length_c   1.000
_cell.angle_alpha   90.00
_cell.angle_beta   90.00
_cell.angle_gamma   90.00
#
_symmetry.space_group_name_H-M   'P 1'
#
loop_
_entity.id
_entity.type
_entity.pdbx_description
1 polymer ?
#
loop_
_entity_poly.entity_id
_entity_poly.type
_entity_poly.pdbx_seq_one_letter_code
_entity_poly.pdbx_strand_id
1 'polypeptide(L)'
;PQMEVQYRRDDLIRQLSNITIINRYTVFFINLLTKCSYIEILMTEKYLEKWRAQFESTLHEQSRKAKNEVSKFSSSIKQLEEHLKANKNISEADKIVLWQALHDAQSKFDEQRKLVTEIDTKLTNIDLTIGLFCDEIMALYELSPTLFNLESLIQDIAKMLANLMLKGFAIHILRGRPLHCHSNLIKKIIDCIPTAKQPPLVLTVIGEQSSAKSSLMNATFGCNFRVSAGRCTIGMYMSVIQWKSKTIVIFDTQG
;
A
#
# COMPACT_ATOMS: atom_id res chain seq x y z
N PRO A 1 6.98 -1.62 -21.53
CA PRO A 1 6.76 -1.59 -20.06
C PRO A 1 7.85 -0.84 -19.28
N GLN A 2 9.12 -1.28 -19.29
CA GLN A 2 10.19 -0.59 -18.53
C GLN A 2 10.49 0.83 -19.03
N MET A 3 10.54 1.04 -20.35
CA MET A 3 10.69 2.38 -20.94
C MET A 3 9.52 3.33 -20.57
N GLU A 4 8.31 2.80 -20.44
CA GLU A 4 7.13 3.61 -20.12
C GLU A 4 7.11 4.02 -18.64
N VAL A 5 7.55 3.12 -17.74
CA VAL A 5 7.75 3.43 -16.31
C VAL A 5 8.86 4.46 -16.13
N GLN A 6 9.97 4.31 -16.86
CA GLN A 6 11.07 5.27 -16.82
C GLN A 6 10.65 6.64 -17.35
N TYR A 7 9.91 6.68 -18.47
CA TYR A 7 9.36 7.92 -19.01
C TYR A 7 8.41 8.62 -18.02
N ARG A 8 7.48 7.90 -17.39
CA ARG A 8 6.59 8.48 -16.37
C ARG A 8 7.36 9.02 -15.17
N ARG A 9 8.42 8.33 -14.74
CA ARG A 9 9.30 8.80 -13.66
C ARG A 9 10.03 10.08 -14.07
N ASP A 10 10.62 10.11 -15.26
CA ASP A 10 11.37 11.28 -15.75
C ASP A 10 10.45 12.48 -15.99
N ASP A 11 9.19 12.23 -16.37
CA ASP A 11 8.16 13.26 -16.46
C ASP A 11 7.74 13.78 -15.07
N LEU A 12 7.52 12.89 -14.10
CA LEU A 12 7.27 13.25 -12.70
C LEU A 12 8.44 14.05 -12.11
N ILE A 13 9.69 13.63 -12.33
CA ILE A 13 10.88 14.36 -11.88
C ILE A 13 10.91 15.75 -12.52
N ARG A 14 10.58 15.89 -13.81
CA ARG A 14 10.47 17.19 -14.49
C ARG A 14 9.32 18.06 -13.96
N GLN A 15 8.19 17.47 -13.62
CA GLN A 15 7.08 18.21 -13.00
C GLN A 15 7.44 18.68 -11.60
N LEU A 16 8.13 17.82 -10.83
CA LEU A 16 8.57 18.10 -9.46
C LEU A 16 9.78 19.04 -9.41
N SER A 17 10.63 19.10 -10.45
CA SER A 17 11.80 19.98 -10.47
C SER A 17 11.45 21.47 -10.47
N ASN A 18 10.22 21.82 -10.85
CA ASN A 18 9.71 23.19 -10.80
C ASN A 18 9.10 23.55 -9.44
N ILE A 19 8.90 22.56 -8.55
CA ILE A 19 8.41 22.81 -7.19
C ILE A 19 9.60 23.25 -6.34
N THR A 20 9.56 24.51 -5.92
CA THR A 20 10.60 25.13 -5.08
C THR A 20 10.14 25.36 -3.64
N ILE A 21 8.85 25.14 -3.35
CA ILE A 21 8.24 25.41 -2.05
C ILE A 21 7.43 24.18 -1.62
N ILE A 22 7.62 23.75 -0.37
CA ILE A 22 6.79 22.73 0.26
C ILE A 22 5.36 23.28 0.40
N ASN A 23 4.38 22.60 -0.20
CA ASN A 23 2.99 23.03 -0.11
C ASN A 23 2.45 22.96 1.34
N ARG A 24 1.36 23.69 1.61
CA ARG A 24 0.76 23.78 2.96
C ARG A 24 0.36 22.44 3.58
N TYR A 25 -0.02 21.45 2.77
CA TYR A 25 -0.43 20.13 3.25
C TYR A 25 0.79 19.32 3.69
N THR A 26 1.87 19.34 2.91
CA THR A 26 3.14 18.72 3.30
C THR A 26 3.71 19.41 4.54
N VAL A 27 3.64 20.74 4.65
CA VAL A 27 4.01 21.45 5.89
C VAL A 27 3.17 21.00 7.08
N PHE A 28 1.86 20.83 6.89
CA PHE A 28 0.97 20.30 7.93
C PHE A 28 1.40 18.91 8.38
N PHE A 29 1.68 17.99 7.45
CA PHE A 29 2.12 16.63 7.79
C PHE A 29 3.48 16.59 8.47
N ILE A 30 4.43 17.41 8.00
CA ILE A 30 5.73 17.57 8.66
C ILE A 30 5.53 18.05 10.09
N ASN A 31 4.70 19.08 10.32
CA ASN A 31 4.42 19.57 11.66
C ASN A 31 3.70 18.53 12.54
N LEU A 32 2.74 17.81 11.98
CA LEU A 32 2.04 16.72 12.67
C LEU A 32 3.03 15.65 13.14
N LEU A 33 4.02 15.31 12.32
CA LEU A 33 5.03 14.32 12.70
C LEU A 33 6.05 14.92 13.68
N THR A 34 6.61 16.10 13.40
CA THR A 34 7.78 16.62 14.14
C THR A 34 7.44 17.40 15.40
N LYS A 35 6.22 17.95 15.52
CA LYS A 35 5.82 18.82 16.64
C LYS A 35 4.81 18.18 17.59
N CYS A 36 4.12 17.13 17.17
CA CYS A 36 3.17 16.43 18.04
C CYS A 36 3.86 15.28 18.79
N SER A 37 3.33 14.96 19.96
CA SER A 37 3.69 13.79 20.74
C SER A 37 3.25 12.50 20.03
N TYR A 38 3.86 11.38 20.41
CA TYR A 38 3.45 10.07 19.91
C TYR A 38 1.98 9.76 20.20
N ILE A 39 1.45 10.20 21.35
CA ILE A 39 0.03 10.01 21.71
C ILE A 39 -0.86 10.77 20.74
N GLU A 40 -0.53 12.03 20.41
CA GLU A 40 -1.29 12.83 19.44
C GLU A 40 -1.25 12.22 18.02
N ILE A 41 -0.11 11.65 17.62
CA ILE A 41 0.01 10.92 16.35
C ILE A 41 -0.91 9.69 16.35
N LEU A 42 -0.91 8.90 17.43
CA LEU A 42 -1.83 7.75 17.56
C LEU A 42 -3.30 8.16 17.58
N MET A 43 -3.64 9.25 18.27
CA MET A 43 -4.99 9.80 18.27
C MET A 43 -5.40 10.22 16.86
N THR A 44 -4.50 10.85 16.12
CA THR A 44 -4.74 11.22 14.72
C THR A 44 -4.96 9.99 13.85
N GLU A 45 -4.14 8.94 13.99
CA GLU A 45 -4.36 7.66 13.30
C GLU A 45 -5.73 7.06 13.65
N LYS A 46 -6.18 7.15 14.91
CA LYS A 46 -7.51 6.71 15.33
C LYS A 46 -8.65 7.54 14.72
N TYR A 47 -8.46 8.84 14.53
CA TYR A 47 -9.42 9.67 13.82
C TYR A 47 -9.48 9.32 12.33
N LEU A 48 -8.33 9.11 11.68
CA LEU A 48 -8.25 8.64 10.30
C LEU A 48 -8.91 7.27 10.14
N GLU A 49 -8.74 6.38 11.13
CA GLU A 49 -9.40 5.08 11.20
C GLU A 49 -10.92 5.19 11.28
N LYS A 50 -11.42 6.04 12.17
CA LYS A 50 -12.86 6.28 12.29
C LYS A 50 -13.43 6.92 11.03
N TRP A 51 -12.67 7.78 10.37
CA TRP A 51 -13.09 8.43 9.12
C TRP A 51 -13.18 7.42 7.97
N ARG A 52 -12.13 6.62 7.72
CA ARG A 52 -12.12 5.62 6.64
C ARG A 52 -13.16 4.51 6.85
N ALA A 53 -13.42 4.11 8.09
CA ALA A 53 -14.41 3.08 8.42
C ALA A 53 -15.82 3.43 7.91
N GLN A 54 -16.16 4.72 7.76
CA GLN A 54 -17.46 5.17 7.23
C GLN A 54 -17.65 4.81 5.75
N PHE A 55 -16.55 4.61 5.02
CA PHE A 55 -16.54 4.28 3.60
C PHE A 55 -16.18 2.82 3.35
N GLU A 56 -15.24 2.27 4.13
CA GLU A 56 -14.71 0.91 3.96
C GLU A 56 -15.80 -0.16 4.00
N SER A 57 -16.73 -0.12 4.96
CA SER A 57 -17.78 -1.15 5.07
C SER A 57 -18.64 -1.25 3.82
N THR A 58 -19.10 -0.10 3.32
CA THR A 58 -19.96 0.00 2.14
C THR A 58 -19.21 -0.42 0.88
N LEU A 59 -17.96 0.05 0.71
CA LEU A 59 -17.14 -0.30 -0.46
C LEU A 59 -16.74 -1.79 -0.44
N HIS A 60 -16.44 -2.37 0.72
CA HIS A 60 -16.18 -3.81 0.83
C HIS A 60 -17.41 -4.64 0.48
N GLU A 61 -18.59 -4.23 0.92
CA GLU A 61 -19.84 -4.90 0.57
C GLU A 61 -20.11 -4.82 -0.95
N GLN A 62 -19.93 -3.64 -1.54
CA GLN A 62 -20.05 -3.45 -2.99
C GLN A 62 -19.03 -4.30 -3.76
N SER A 63 -17.76 -4.31 -3.32
CA SER A 63 -16.69 -5.12 -3.92
C SER A 63 -17.04 -6.60 -3.86
N ARG A 64 -17.55 -7.09 -2.71
CA ARG A 64 -17.98 -8.48 -2.54
C ARG A 64 -19.13 -8.85 -3.47
N LYS A 65 -20.16 -7.99 -3.57
CA LYS A 65 -21.30 -8.20 -4.47
C LYS A 65 -20.84 -8.25 -5.93
N ALA A 66 -20.03 -7.28 -6.37
CA ALA A 66 -19.52 -7.24 -7.74
C ALA A 66 -18.61 -8.45 -8.05
N LYS A 67 -17.71 -8.84 -7.14
CA LYS A 67 -16.85 -10.04 -7.29
C LYS A 67 -17.67 -11.34 -7.39
N ASN A 68 -18.77 -11.45 -6.65
CA ASN A 68 -19.69 -12.59 -6.79
C ASN A 68 -20.35 -12.62 -8.17
N GLU A 69 -20.79 -11.47 -8.70
CA GLU A 69 -21.36 -11.39 -10.06
C GLU A 69 -20.32 -11.72 -11.14
N VAL A 70 -19.09 -11.23 -11.01
CA VAL A 70 -17.96 -11.62 -11.88
C VAL A 70 -17.77 -13.14 -11.89
N SER A 71 -17.81 -13.78 -10.72
CA SER A 71 -17.71 -15.25 -10.63
C SER A 71 -18.88 -15.97 -11.30
N LYS A 72 -20.11 -15.46 -11.15
CA LYS A 72 -21.29 -16.02 -11.81
C LYS A 72 -21.17 -15.92 -13.33
N PHE A 73 -20.92 -14.72 -13.87
CA PHE A 73 -20.78 -14.53 -15.31
C PHE A 73 -19.60 -15.33 -15.89
N SER A 74 -18.47 -15.42 -15.18
CA SER A 74 -17.35 -16.26 -15.59
C SER A 74 -17.75 -17.74 -15.73
N SER A 75 -18.54 -18.26 -14.79
CA SER A 75 -19.06 -19.64 -14.87
C SER A 75 -20.07 -19.82 -16.01
N SER A 76 -20.98 -18.86 -16.23
CA SER A 76 -21.95 -18.88 -17.34
C SER A 76 -21.25 -18.82 -18.70
N ILE A 77 -20.24 -17.95 -18.86
CA ILE A 77 -19.44 -17.85 -20.09
C ILE A 77 -18.75 -19.19 -20.38
N LYS A 78 -18.13 -19.80 -19.37
CA LYS A 78 -17.47 -21.10 -19.53
C LYS A 78 -18.44 -22.19 -19.98
N GLN A 79 -19.64 -22.24 -19.39
CA GLN A 79 -20.69 -23.19 -19.81
C GLN A 79 -21.12 -22.94 -21.26
N LEU A 80 -21.42 -21.69 -21.64
CA LEU A 80 -21.82 -21.34 -23.00
C LEU A 80 -20.75 -21.68 -24.04
N GLU A 81 -19.48 -21.43 -23.74
CA GLU A 81 -18.36 -21.82 -24.59
C GLU A 81 -18.22 -23.35 -24.73
N GLU A 82 -18.44 -24.10 -23.67
CA GLU A 82 -18.45 -25.57 -23.70
C GLU A 82 -19.62 -26.10 -24.55
N HIS A 83 -20.82 -25.53 -24.41
CA HIS A 83 -22.00 -25.89 -25.22
C HIS A 83 -21.76 -25.62 -26.73
N LEU A 84 -21.13 -24.49 -27.08
CA LEU A 84 -20.78 -24.16 -28.45
C LEU A 84 -19.72 -25.11 -29.04
N LYS A 85 -18.78 -25.61 -28.22
CA LYS A 85 -17.73 -26.54 -28.65
C LYS A 85 -18.23 -27.98 -28.80
N ALA A 86 -19.12 -28.43 -27.91
CA ALA A 86 -19.52 -29.83 -27.82
C ALA A 86 -20.53 -30.25 -28.89
N ASN A 87 -21.43 -29.36 -29.30
CA ASN A 87 -22.55 -29.74 -30.16
C ASN A 87 -22.33 -29.29 -31.62
N LYS A 88 -21.76 -30.19 -32.44
CA LYS A 88 -21.56 -29.97 -33.88
C LYS A 88 -22.86 -29.97 -34.71
N ASN A 89 -23.98 -30.45 -34.15
CA ASN A 89 -25.28 -30.62 -34.83
C ASN A 89 -26.34 -29.58 -34.41
N ILE A 90 -25.95 -28.44 -33.84
CA ILE A 90 -26.89 -27.35 -33.48
C ILE A 90 -27.40 -26.66 -34.76
N SER A 91 -28.71 -26.39 -34.82
CA SER A 91 -29.35 -25.54 -35.83
C SER A 91 -28.66 -24.16 -35.91
N GLU A 92 -28.51 -23.59 -37.11
CA GLU A 92 -27.94 -22.23 -37.25
C GLU A 92 -28.69 -21.18 -36.42
N ALA A 93 -30.01 -21.32 -36.26
CA ALA A 93 -30.80 -20.43 -35.42
C ALA A 93 -30.41 -20.52 -33.92
N ASP A 94 -30.22 -21.74 -33.42
CA ASP A 94 -29.84 -21.98 -32.02
C ASP A 94 -28.39 -21.53 -31.74
N LYS A 95 -27.49 -21.65 -32.73
CA LYS A 95 -26.13 -21.09 -32.63
C LYS A 95 -26.16 -19.58 -32.49
N ILE A 96 -26.99 -18.88 -33.27
CA ILE A 96 -27.13 -17.42 -33.18
C ILE A 96 -27.59 -17.00 -31.78
N VAL A 97 -28.58 -17.69 -31.22
CA VAL A 97 -29.09 -17.43 -29.86
C VAL A 97 -27.99 -17.64 -28.81
N LEU A 98 -27.22 -18.72 -28.92
CA LEU A 98 -26.11 -19.00 -27.99
C LEU A 98 -24.99 -17.96 -28.10
N TRP A 99 -24.65 -17.51 -29.30
CA TRP A 99 -23.66 -16.45 -29.53
C TRP A 99 -24.12 -15.11 -28.94
N GLN A 100 -25.40 -14.77 -29.09
CA GLN A 100 -25.97 -13.56 -28.47
C GLN A 100 -25.91 -13.65 -26.94
N ALA A 101 -26.33 -14.77 -26.35
CA ALA A 101 -26.26 -14.98 -24.91
C ALA A 101 -24.80 -14.92 -24.38
N LEU A 102 -23.85 -15.47 -25.12
CA LEU A 102 -22.42 -15.39 -24.79
C LEU A 102 -21.92 -13.94 -24.83
N HIS A 103 -22.27 -13.20 -25.88
CA HIS A 103 -21.89 -11.80 -26.02
C HIS A 103 -22.46 -10.94 -24.89
N ASP A 104 -23.74 -11.13 -24.54
CA ASP A 104 -24.38 -10.42 -23.44
C ASP A 104 -23.73 -10.75 -22.08
N ALA A 105 -23.38 -12.02 -21.86
CA ALA A 105 -22.69 -12.45 -20.64
C ALA A 105 -21.27 -11.86 -20.55
N GLN A 106 -20.54 -11.82 -21.67
CA GLN A 106 -19.21 -11.19 -21.76
C GLN A 106 -19.28 -9.67 -21.50
N SER A 107 -20.25 -8.98 -22.09
CA SER A 107 -20.47 -7.55 -21.87
C SER A 107 -20.72 -7.24 -20.39
N LYS A 108 -21.62 -7.99 -19.74
CA LYS A 108 -21.89 -7.87 -18.29
C LYS A 108 -20.70 -8.23 -17.43
N PHE A 109 -19.94 -9.27 -17.81
CA PHE A 109 -18.70 -9.63 -17.13
C PHE A 109 -17.69 -8.48 -17.14
N ASP A 110 -17.48 -7.85 -18.29
CA ASP A 110 -16.55 -6.72 -18.43
C ASP A 110 -17.02 -5.49 -17.64
N GLU A 111 -18.32 -5.20 -17.63
CA GLU A 111 -18.91 -4.13 -16.81
C GLU A 111 -18.67 -4.38 -15.32
N GLN A 112 -18.97 -5.58 -14.82
CA GLN A 112 -18.74 -5.92 -13.41
C GLN A 112 -17.25 -5.90 -13.05
N ARG A 113 -16.38 -6.33 -13.96
CA ARG A 113 -14.92 -6.29 -13.75
C ARG A 113 -14.39 -4.86 -13.68
N LYS A 114 -14.91 -3.94 -14.52
CA LYS A 114 -14.61 -2.51 -14.42
C LYS A 114 -15.06 -1.93 -13.09
N LEU A 115 -16.29 -2.24 -12.67
CA LEU A 115 -16.82 -1.82 -11.37
C LEU A 115 -15.95 -2.30 -10.20
N VAL A 116 -15.52 -3.57 -10.21
CA VAL A 116 -14.58 -4.10 -9.20
C VAL A 116 -13.29 -3.27 -9.17
N THR A 117 -12.72 -2.96 -10.34
CA THR A 117 -11.48 -2.18 -10.46
C THR A 117 -11.66 -0.76 -9.92
N GLU A 118 -12.79 -0.12 -10.21
CA GLU A 118 -13.12 1.21 -9.68
C GLU A 118 -13.31 1.20 -8.16
N ILE A 119 -13.98 0.19 -7.61
CA ILE A 119 -14.16 0.04 -6.17
C ILE A 119 -12.81 -0.21 -5.49
N ASP A 120 -11.99 -1.11 -6.02
CA ASP A 120 -10.66 -1.40 -5.47
C ASP A 120 -9.75 -0.14 -5.54
N THR A 121 -9.91 0.69 -6.57
CA THR A 121 -9.26 2.01 -6.67
C THR A 121 -9.76 2.96 -5.59
N LYS A 122 -11.09 3.06 -5.37
CA LYS A 122 -11.68 3.88 -4.30
C LYS A 122 -11.19 3.44 -2.93
N LEU A 123 -11.18 2.13 -2.66
CA LEU A 123 -10.66 1.53 -1.42
C LEU A 123 -9.19 1.88 -1.17
N THR A 124 -8.39 1.96 -2.25
CA THR A 124 -6.99 2.38 -2.18
C THR A 124 -6.87 3.89 -1.92
N ASN A 125 -7.76 4.71 -2.48
CA ASN A 125 -7.70 6.17 -2.36
C ASN A 125 -8.25 6.70 -1.01
N ILE A 126 -9.22 6.01 -0.40
CA ILE A 126 -9.72 6.37 0.94
C ILE A 126 -8.77 5.93 2.06
N ASP A 127 -7.75 5.17 1.68
CA ASP A 127 -6.77 4.66 2.61
C ASP A 127 -5.82 5.79 3.02
N LEU A 128 -6.20 6.55 4.05
CA LEU A 128 -5.40 7.65 4.59
C LEU A 128 -4.87 7.25 5.96
N THR A 129 -3.54 7.26 6.12
CA THR A 129 -2.86 6.84 7.35
C THR A 129 -1.64 7.71 7.61
N ILE A 130 -1.19 7.76 8.87
CA ILE A 130 0.09 8.36 9.25
C ILE A 130 1.24 7.73 8.44
N GLY A 131 1.18 6.42 8.19
CA GLY A 131 2.20 5.71 7.41
C GLY A 131 2.30 6.24 5.97
N LEU A 132 1.17 6.55 5.34
CA LEU A 132 1.17 7.15 4.01
C LEU A 132 1.69 8.59 3.99
N PHE A 133 1.50 9.35 5.07
CA PHE A 133 2.14 10.66 5.20
C PHE A 133 3.66 10.53 5.33
N CYS A 134 4.15 9.54 6.09
CA CYS A 134 5.58 9.23 6.14
C CYS A 134 6.12 8.84 4.76
N ASP A 135 5.40 7.97 4.04
CA ASP A 135 5.75 7.54 2.69
C ASP A 135 5.86 8.72 1.72
N GLU A 136 4.90 9.64 1.75
CA GLU A 136 4.91 10.83 0.89
C GLU A 136 6.10 11.75 1.20
N ILE A 137 6.41 11.97 2.48
CA ILE A 137 7.59 12.77 2.87
C ILE A 137 8.89 12.10 2.39
N MET A 138 9.01 10.78 2.53
CA MET A 138 10.17 10.04 2.03
C MET A 138 10.29 10.12 0.51
N ALA A 139 9.19 9.97 -0.22
CA ALA A 139 9.17 10.07 -1.67
C ALA A 139 9.52 11.49 -2.16
N LEU A 140 8.95 12.52 -1.53
CA LEU A 140 9.26 13.91 -1.84
C LEU A 140 10.73 14.24 -1.58
N TYR A 141 11.30 13.75 -0.48
CA TYR A 141 12.72 13.94 -0.19
C TYR A 141 13.61 13.28 -1.24
N GLU A 142 13.28 12.08 -1.68
CA GLU A 142 14.06 11.34 -2.68
C GLU A 142 13.95 11.97 -4.08
N LEU A 143 12.77 12.49 -4.45
CA LEU A 143 12.52 13.09 -5.77
C LEU A 143 12.96 14.55 -5.86
N SER A 144 12.85 15.31 -4.77
CA SER A 144 13.24 16.73 -4.73
C SER A 144 13.92 17.08 -3.40
N PRO A 145 15.18 16.66 -3.21
CA PRO A 145 15.92 16.92 -1.97
C PRO A 145 16.06 18.43 -1.67
N THR A 146 16.05 19.27 -2.71
CA THR A 146 16.17 20.74 -2.61
C THR A 146 14.99 21.39 -1.90
N LEU A 147 13.81 20.75 -1.88
CA LEU A 147 12.67 21.20 -1.07
C LEU A 147 12.95 21.12 0.42
N PHE A 148 13.87 20.25 0.82
CA PHE A 148 14.28 20.03 2.19
C PHE A 148 15.70 20.57 2.43
N ASN A 149 15.95 21.79 1.95
CA ASN A 149 17.25 22.47 2.01
C ASN A 149 17.74 22.81 3.43
N LEU A 150 16.86 22.75 4.42
CA LEU A 150 17.23 22.91 5.83
C LEU A 150 17.67 21.55 6.39
N GLU A 151 18.98 21.37 6.57
CA GLU A 151 19.53 20.15 7.16
C GLU A 151 18.91 19.86 8.55
N SER A 152 18.59 20.88 9.33
CA SER A 152 17.88 20.73 10.62
C SER A 152 16.52 20.06 10.46
N LEU A 153 15.73 20.44 9.45
CA LEU A 153 14.42 19.84 9.18
C LEU A 153 14.55 18.35 8.86
N ILE A 154 15.53 17.99 8.03
CA ILE A 154 15.78 16.60 7.67
C ILE A 154 16.22 15.77 8.89
N GLN A 155 17.07 16.34 9.74
CA GLN A 155 17.47 15.69 10.98
C GLN A 155 16.28 15.52 11.93
N ASP A 156 15.37 16.49 12.02
CA ASP A 156 14.17 16.40 12.86
C ASP A 156 13.19 15.33 12.33
N ILE A 157 12.99 15.27 11.02
CA ILE A 157 12.18 14.21 10.38
C ILE A 157 12.80 12.84 10.64
N ALA A 158 14.11 12.69 10.44
CA ALA A 158 14.81 11.42 10.65
C ALA A 158 14.72 10.94 12.11
N LYS A 159 14.98 11.84 13.08
CA LYS A 159 14.85 11.55 14.51
C LYS A 159 13.42 11.16 14.88
N MET A 160 12.43 11.87 14.34
CA MET A 160 11.03 11.56 14.60
C MET A 160 10.67 10.17 14.07
N LEU A 161 10.97 9.89 12.81
CA LEU A 161 10.69 8.58 12.20
C LEU A 161 11.39 7.45 12.96
N ALA A 162 12.63 7.64 13.40
CA ALA A 162 13.35 6.70 14.26
C ALA A 162 12.62 6.49 15.61
N ASN A 163 12.17 7.57 16.26
CA ASN A 163 11.41 7.50 17.50
C ASN A 163 10.05 6.79 17.33
N LEU A 164 9.36 7.01 16.19
CA LEU A 164 8.14 6.28 15.86
C LEU A 164 8.43 4.79 15.71
N MET A 165 9.51 4.41 15.00
CA MET A 165 9.90 3.02 14.85
C MET A 165 10.17 2.33 16.19
N LEU A 166 10.91 3.00 17.08
CA LEU A 166 11.18 2.51 18.44
C LEU A 166 9.92 2.34 19.30
N LYS A 167 8.84 3.04 18.94
CA LYS A 167 7.51 2.91 19.54
C LYS A 167 6.59 1.96 18.75
N GLY A 168 7.18 1.07 17.96
CA GLY A 168 6.47 0.01 17.23
C GLY A 168 5.88 0.42 15.89
N PHE A 169 6.03 1.68 15.45
CA PHE A 169 5.60 2.08 14.11
C PHE A 169 6.47 1.38 13.05
N ALA A 170 5.89 1.14 11.87
CA ALA A 170 6.59 0.54 10.75
C ALA A 170 6.75 1.55 9.62
N ILE A 171 7.93 1.62 9.02
CA ILE A 171 8.24 2.50 7.89
C ILE A 171 8.32 1.65 6.62
N HIS A 172 7.71 2.12 5.54
CA HIS A 172 7.73 1.46 4.24
C HIS A 172 9.07 1.71 3.55
N ILE A 173 9.87 0.67 3.36
CA ILE A 173 11.23 0.81 2.84
C ILE A 173 11.37 0.37 1.39
N LEU A 174 10.58 -0.60 0.92
CA LEU A 174 10.53 -1.01 -0.48
C LEU A 174 9.11 -0.86 -0.99
N ARG A 175 8.88 -0.04 -2.02
CA ARG A 175 7.54 0.22 -2.59
C ARG A 175 7.56 0.29 -4.12
N GLY A 176 6.42 -0.01 -4.75
CA GLY A 176 6.19 0.23 -6.18
C GLY A 176 6.27 -1.04 -7.02
N ARG A 177 6.07 -0.89 -8.33
CA ARG A 177 6.31 -1.95 -9.33
C ARG A 177 7.00 -1.31 -10.54
N PRO A 178 8.33 -1.46 -10.71
CA PRO A 178 9.26 -2.24 -9.87
C PRO A 178 9.43 -1.64 -8.46
N LEU A 179 9.95 -2.45 -7.53
CA LEU A 179 10.21 -2.02 -6.15
C LEU A 179 11.35 -0.99 -6.11
N HIS A 180 11.16 0.06 -5.32
CA HIS A 180 12.07 1.17 -5.10
C HIS A 180 12.31 1.41 -3.61
N CYS A 181 13.51 1.84 -3.26
CA CYS A 181 13.94 2.14 -1.89
C CYS A 181 14.24 3.65 -1.75
N HIS A 182 13.73 4.29 -0.72
CA HIS A 182 14.03 5.69 -0.37
C HIS A 182 15.33 5.78 0.46
N SER A 183 16.45 5.37 -0.13
CA SER A 183 17.68 5.04 0.61
C SER A 183 18.27 6.21 1.40
N ASN A 184 18.13 7.44 0.92
CA ASN A 184 18.82 8.59 1.52
C ASN A 184 18.22 8.96 2.89
N LEU A 185 16.90 9.05 2.99
CA LEU A 185 16.25 9.35 4.28
C LEU A 185 16.26 8.14 5.21
N ILE A 186 16.12 6.91 4.68
CA ILE A 186 16.22 5.69 5.47
C ILE A 186 17.56 5.60 6.20
N LYS A 187 18.67 5.92 5.52
CA LYS A 187 19.99 5.96 6.15
C LYS A 187 20.02 6.92 7.35
N LYS A 188 19.53 8.15 7.16
CA LYS A 188 19.46 9.15 8.25
C LYS A 188 18.56 8.69 9.41
N ILE A 189 17.45 8.01 9.12
CA ILE A 189 16.57 7.42 10.14
C ILE A 189 17.34 6.35 10.94
N ILE A 190 18.05 5.44 10.27
CA ILE A 190 18.84 4.40 10.92
C ILE A 190 19.95 5.00 11.79
N ASP A 191 20.62 6.05 11.32
CA ASP A 191 21.66 6.77 12.09
C ASP A 191 21.09 7.41 13.37
N CYS A 192 19.78 7.69 13.42
CA CYS A 192 19.09 8.22 14.60
C CYS A 192 18.61 7.14 15.59
N ILE A 193 18.65 5.86 15.21
CA ILE A 193 18.27 4.77 16.11
C ILE A 193 19.46 4.48 17.03
N PRO A 194 19.29 4.49 18.37
CA PRO A 194 20.36 4.14 19.28
C PRO A 194 20.81 2.70 19.01
N THR A 195 22.06 2.55 18.59
CA THR A 195 22.69 1.25 18.39
C THR A 195 23.18 0.74 19.74
N ALA A 196 22.81 -0.48 20.07
CA ALA A 196 23.42 -1.15 21.22
C ALA A 196 24.91 -1.45 20.93
N LYS A 197 25.69 -1.72 21.96
CA LYS A 197 27.10 -2.18 21.81
C LYS A 197 27.23 -3.46 20.98
N GLN A 198 26.14 -4.22 20.83
CA GLN A 198 26.09 -5.46 20.06
C GLN A 198 25.48 -5.22 18.68
N PRO A 199 25.88 -5.98 17.65
CA PRO A 199 25.29 -5.88 16.32
C PRO A 199 23.77 -6.13 16.38
N PRO A 200 22.98 -5.45 15.54
CA PRO A 200 21.54 -5.64 15.51
C PRO A 200 21.19 -7.06 15.06
N LEU A 201 20.12 -7.62 15.63
CA LEU A 201 19.50 -8.84 15.16
C LEU A 201 18.48 -8.49 14.09
N VAL A 202 18.52 -9.17 12.94
CA VAL A 202 17.56 -8.98 11.86
C VAL A 202 16.59 -10.15 11.83
N LEU A 203 15.30 -9.85 11.87
CA LEU A 203 14.22 -10.83 11.75
C LEU A 203 13.34 -10.47 10.55
N THR A 204 13.03 -11.46 9.73
CA THR A 204 12.14 -11.31 8.57
C THR A 204 11.19 -12.50 8.51
N VAL A 205 9.97 -12.26 8.04
CA VAL A 205 8.98 -13.32 7.79
C VAL A 205 8.58 -13.28 6.32
N ILE A 206 8.74 -14.41 5.66
CA ILE A 206 8.43 -14.61 4.24
C ILE A 206 7.38 -15.73 4.15
N GLY A 207 6.43 -15.59 3.23
CA GLY A 207 5.36 -16.56 3.02
C GLY A 207 4.30 -16.01 2.09
N GLU A 208 3.36 -16.85 1.68
CA GLU A 208 2.30 -16.49 0.74
C GLU A 208 1.45 -15.29 1.20
N GLN A 209 0.89 -14.56 0.26
CA GLN A 209 -0.06 -13.49 0.52
C GLN A 209 -1.19 -13.97 1.44
N SER A 210 -1.57 -13.16 2.42
CA SER A 210 -2.64 -13.48 3.39
C SER A 210 -2.33 -14.62 4.38
N SER A 211 -1.08 -15.04 4.55
CA SER A 211 -0.66 -16.06 5.53
C SER A 211 -0.47 -15.54 6.97
N ALA A 212 -1.11 -14.43 7.35
CA ALA A 212 -1.05 -13.81 8.68
C ALA A 212 0.34 -13.39 9.21
N LYS A 213 1.33 -13.16 8.33
CA LYS A 213 2.70 -12.71 8.70
C LYS A 213 2.69 -11.47 9.59
N SER A 214 2.07 -10.39 9.13
CA SER A 214 1.99 -9.12 9.87
C SER A 214 1.28 -9.29 11.21
N SER A 215 0.24 -10.13 11.28
CA SER A 215 -0.48 -10.45 12.52
C SER A 215 0.42 -11.18 13.52
N LEU A 216 1.22 -12.15 13.06
CA LEU A 216 2.21 -12.84 13.91
C LEU A 216 3.25 -11.87 14.45
N MET A 217 3.76 -10.98 13.61
CA MET A 217 4.76 -10.00 14.00
C MET A 217 4.21 -8.99 15.02
N ASN A 218 2.99 -8.50 14.81
CA ASN A 218 2.33 -7.62 15.76
C ASN A 218 2.10 -8.31 17.11
N ALA A 219 1.62 -9.56 17.11
CA ALA A 219 1.35 -10.31 18.34
C ALA A 219 2.62 -10.67 19.12
N THR A 220 3.69 -11.03 18.42
CA THR A 220 4.93 -11.51 19.04
C THR A 220 5.81 -10.37 19.54
N PHE A 221 5.85 -9.26 18.77
CA PHE A 221 6.81 -8.19 18.97
C PHE A 221 6.19 -6.84 19.29
N GLY A 222 4.86 -6.73 19.32
CA GLY A 222 4.19 -5.45 19.54
C GLY A 222 4.44 -4.46 18.40
N CYS A 223 4.78 -4.96 17.20
CA CYS A 223 4.84 -4.14 16.01
C CYS A 223 3.44 -3.61 15.67
N ASN A 224 3.40 -2.47 14.99
CA ASN A 224 2.18 -1.90 14.42
C ASN A 224 2.19 -2.06 12.89
N PHE A 225 2.55 -3.25 12.39
CA PHE A 225 2.40 -3.56 10.97
C PHE A 225 0.94 -3.57 10.60
N ARG A 226 0.67 -3.22 9.36
CA ARG A 226 -0.68 -3.03 8.91
C ARG A 226 -1.38 -4.36 8.66
N VAL A 227 -2.49 -4.57 9.37
CA VAL A 227 -3.35 -5.75 9.22
C VAL A 227 -4.76 -5.28 8.87
N SER A 228 -5.27 -5.64 7.69
CA SER A 228 -6.70 -5.48 7.37
C SER A 228 -7.12 -6.47 6.29
N ALA A 229 -8.37 -6.93 6.36
CA ALA A 229 -8.92 -7.86 5.38
C ALA A 229 -8.90 -7.24 3.98
N GLY A 230 -8.27 -7.92 3.02
CA GLY A 230 -8.20 -7.44 1.63
C GLY A 230 -7.11 -6.41 1.34
N ARG A 231 -6.34 -5.93 2.34
CA ARG A 231 -5.10 -5.20 2.10
C ARG A 231 -3.92 -6.14 2.28
N CYS A 232 -3.09 -6.23 1.26
CA CYS A 232 -1.84 -6.98 1.32
C CYS A 232 -0.70 -6.00 1.59
N THR A 233 0.29 -6.44 2.36
CA THR A 233 1.56 -5.73 2.45
C THR A 233 2.07 -5.54 1.02
N ILE A 234 2.29 -4.29 0.62
CA ILE A 234 2.90 -3.96 -0.66
C ILE A 234 4.38 -3.73 -0.35
N GLY A 235 5.26 -4.44 -1.04
CA GLY A 235 6.71 -4.30 -0.84
C GLY A 235 7.20 -4.75 0.53
N MET A 236 7.93 -3.90 1.27
CA MET A 236 8.56 -4.27 2.55
C MET A 236 8.52 -3.13 3.56
N TYR A 237 8.15 -3.46 4.80
CA TYR A 237 8.13 -2.54 5.93
C TYR A 237 9.21 -2.90 6.94
N MET A 238 9.74 -1.90 7.63
CA MET A 238 10.76 -2.02 8.67
C MET A 238 10.24 -1.45 9.98
N SER A 239 10.41 -2.18 11.08
CA SER A 239 10.20 -1.69 12.45
C SER A 239 11.41 -2.06 13.31
N VAL A 240 11.61 -1.36 14.43
CA VAL A 240 12.78 -1.57 15.30
C VAL A 240 12.34 -1.65 16.74
N ILE A 241 12.89 -2.64 17.45
CA ILE A 241 12.62 -2.85 18.87
C ILE A 241 13.95 -2.83 19.62
N GLN A 242 13.94 -2.16 20.77
CA GLN A 242 15.01 -2.26 21.74
C GLN A 242 14.61 -3.20 22.86
N TRP A 243 15.41 -4.25 23.05
CA TRP A 243 15.24 -5.19 24.14
C TRP A 243 16.55 -5.33 24.90
N LYS A 244 16.58 -4.82 26.13
CA LYS A 244 17.80 -4.72 26.94
C LYS A 244 18.92 -4.03 26.15
N SER A 245 20.06 -4.69 25.97
CA SER A 245 21.20 -4.21 25.19
C SER A 245 21.22 -4.75 23.76
N LYS A 246 20.05 -5.07 23.17
CA LYS A 246 19.94 -5.56 21.80
C LYS A 246 18.96 -4.71 21.00
N THR A 247 19.36 -4.38 19.78
CA THR A 247 18.50 -3.80 18.75
C THR A 247 18.01 -4.95 17.86
N ILE A 248 16.69 -5.08 17.70
CA ILE A 248 16.07 -6.04 16.80
C ILE A 248 15.41 -5.26 15.67
N VAL A 249 15.86 -5.49 14.44
CA VAL A 249 15.28 -4.93 13.22
C VAL A 249 14.35 -5.97 12.63
N ILE A 250 13.10 -5.57 12.39
CA ILE A 250 12.04 -6.46 11.96
C ILE A 250 11.56 -6.02 10.57
N PHE A 251 11.55 -6.95 9.63
CA PHE A 251 11.00 -6.76 8.30
C PHE A 251 9.71 -7.56 8.11
N ASP A 252 8.65 -6.88 7.67
CA ASP A 252 7.43 -7.51 7.17
C ASP A 252 7.39 -7.38 5.63
N THR A 253 7.26 -8.51 4.95
CA THR A 253 7.32 -8.57 3.49
C THR A 253 5.96 -8.84 2.87
N GLN A 254 5.76 -8.31 1.67
CA GLN A 254 4.72 -8.79 0.77
C GLN A 254 4.83 -10.30 0.58
N GLY A 255 3.67 -10.97 0.49
CA GLY A 255 3.59 -12.39 0.15
C GLY A 255 3.26 -12.65 -1.31
#